data_AF-A0A3D8PLT7-F1
#
_entry.id   AF-A0A3D8PLT7-F1
#
_cell.length_a   1.000
_cell.length_b   1.000
_cell.length_c   1.000
_cell.angle_alpha   90.00
_cell.angle_beta   90.00
_cell.angle_gamma   90.00
#
_symmetry.space_group_name_H-M   'P 1'
#
loop_
_entity.id
_entity.type
_entity.pdbx_description
1 polymer ?
#
loop_
_entity_poly.entity_id
_entity_poly.type
_entity_poly.pdbx_seq_one_letter_code
_entity_poly.pdbx_strand_id
1 'polypeptide(L)'
;MSNIAVGGTGANITLNPDEMTTIFNQLQDIITELESNVTPNINKLGKLNYYEAGKAKEAIEVYAEANEKLMDLYDNYVRASTLVIDILNTMIETDQAVAEQIIAKLEV
;
A
#
# COMPACT_ATOMS: atom_id res chain seq x y z
N MET A 1 -11.91 7.58 -18.18
CA MET A 1 -12.00 6.14 -17.85
C MET A 1 -10.95 5.44 -18.70
N SER A 2 -9.88 4.94 -18.07
CA SER A 2 -8.78 4.26 -18.77
C SER A 2 -9.05 2.75 -18.77
N ASN A 3 -8.95 2.13 -19.95
CA ASN A 3 -9.13 0.68 -20.11
C ASN A 3 -7.74 0.02 -20.24
N ILE A 4 -7.37 -0.81 -19.27
CA ILE A 4 -6.17 -1.63 -19.35
C ILE A 4 -6.57 -3.01 -19.92
N ALA A 5 -6.13 -3.30 -21.15
CA ALA A 5 -6.36 -4.60 -21.77
C ALA A 5 -5.35 -5.63 -21.24
N VAL A 6 -5.70 -6.34 -20.18
CA VAL A 6 -4.95 -7.52 -19.71
C VAL A 6 -5.44 -8.74 -20.48
N GLY A 7 -4.52 -9.44 -21.15
CA GLY A 7 -4.82 -10.58 -22.03
C GLY A 7 -5.56 -11.71 -21.31
N GLY A 8 -6.56 -12.29 -22.01
CA GLY A 8 -7.29 -13.48 -21.60
C GLY A 8 -8.72 -13.21 -21.12
N THR A 9 -9.69 -13.45 -22.00
CA THR A 9 -11.14 -13.47 -21.72
C THR A 9 -11.72 -12.23 -21.02
N GLY A 10 -11.84 -11.13 -21.78
CA GLY A 10 -13.13 -10.46 -22.01
C GLY A 10 -13.86 -9.76 -20.86
N ALA A 11 -13.27 -9.57 -19.68
CA ALA A 11 -13.75 -8.58 -18.73
C ALA A 11 -13.00 -7.27 -18.98
N ASN A 12 -13.68 -6.25 -19.52
CA ASN A 12 -13.13 -4.90 -19.53
C ASN A 12 -13.00 -4.46 -18.08
N ILE A 13 -11.78 -4.46 -17.54
CA ILE A 13 -11.52 -3.91 -16.21
C ILE A 13 -11.51 -2.39 -16.37
N THR A 14 -12.60 -1.77 -15.96
CA THR A 14 -12.69 -0.30 -15.88
C THR A 14 -12.08 0.15 -14.57
N LEU A 15 -11.04 0.97 -14.66
CA LEU A 15 -10.40 1.60 -13.51
C LEU A 15 -10.76 3.09 -13.47
N ASN A 16 -11.23 3.53 -12.31
CA ASN A 16 -11.55 4.93 -12.05
C ASN A 16 -10.35 5.61 -11.34
N PRO A 17 -9.74 6.66 -11.93
CA PRO A 17 -8.60 7.34 -11.31
C PRO A 17 -8.91 7.94 -9.94
N ASP A 18 -10.13 8.41 -9.70
CA ASP A 18 -10.54 8.97 -8.41
C ASP A 18 -10.61 7.89 -7.33
N GLU A 19 -11.11 6.70 -7.69
CA GLU A 19 -11.14 5.54 -6.79
C GLU A 19 -9.73 5.05 -6.49
N MET A 20 -8.85 4.99 -7.51
CA MET A 20 -7.44 4.63 -7.33
C MET A 20 -6.71 5.63 -6.42
N THR A 21 -6.98 6.93 -6.57
CA THR A 21 -6.44 7.98 -5.70
C THR A 21 -6.97 7.85 -4.27
N THR A 22 -8.24 7.48 -4.11
CA THR A 22 -8.84 7.23 -2.79
C THR A 22 -8.16 6.03 -2.12
N ILE A 23 -7.95 4.94 -2.84
CA ILE A 23 -7.25 3.75 -2.36
C ILE A 23 -5.80 4.11 -1.96
N PHE A 24 -5.10 4.91 -2.77
CA PHE A 24 -3.76 5.38 -2.45
C PHE A 24 -3.72 6.11 -1.11
N ASN A 25 -4.62 7.08 -0.90
CA ASN A 25 -4.68 7.84 0.35
C ASN A 25 -4.97 6.93 1.55
N GLN A 26 -5.88 5.95 1.42
CA GLN A 26 -6.17 4.99 2.48
C GLN A 26 -4.96 4.12 2.83
N LEU A 27 -4.20 3.66 1.82
CA LEU A 27 -2.97 2.89 2.04
C LEU A 27 -1.93 3.75 2.76
N GLN A 28 -1.80 5.02 2.38
CA GLN A 28 -0.88 5.96 3.02
C GLN A 28 -1.25 6.20 4.49
N ASP A 29 -2.54 6.38 4.80
CA ASP A 29 -3.02 6.54 6.17
C ASP A 29 -2.68 5.33 7.04
N ILE A 30 -2.88 4.11 6.51
CA ILE A 30 -2.55 2.86 7.21
C ILE A 30 -1.04 2.77 7.46
N ILE A 31 -0.21 3.04 6.45
CA ILE A 31 1.25 3.02 6.59
C ILE A 31 1.68 4.01 7.69
N THR A 32 1.16 5.24 7.66
CA THR A 32 1.45 6.25 8.67
C THR A 32 1.02 5.82 10.08
N GLU A 33 -0.13 5.17 10.25
CA GLU A 33 -0.57 4.64 11.54
C GLU A 33 0.39 3.54 12.06
N LEU A 34 0.82 2.64 11.18
CA LEU A 34 1.77 1.58 11.52
C LEU A 34 3.13 2.14 11.96
N GLU A 35 3.64 3.17 11.29
CA GLU A 35 4.92 3.81 11.60
C GLU A 35 4.86 4.70 12.85
N SER A 36 3.83 5.54 12.96
CA SER A 36 3.78 6.60 13.97
C SER A 36 3.22 6.14 15.30
N ASN A 37 2.35 5.12 15.30
CA ASN A 37 1.65 4.68 16.51
C ASN A 37 1.99 3.23 16.87
N VAL A 38 1.82 2.28 15.95
CA VAL A 38 1.94 0.85 16.28
C VAL A 38 3.39 0.46 16.58
N THR A 39 4.31 0.76 15.66
CA THR A 39 5.73 0.41 15.80
C THR A 39 6.37 0.96 17.09
N PRO A 40 6.17 2.24 17.47
CA PRO A 40 6.73 2.77 18.71
C PRO A 40 6.13 2.13 19.96
N ASN A 41 4.82 1.85 19.97
CA ASN A 41 4.16 1.28 21.15
C ASN A 41 4.54 -0.18 21.36
N ILE A 42 4.63 -0.96 20.29
CA ILE A 42 5.13 -2.33 20.34
C ILE A 42 6.60 -2.37 20.83
N ASN A 43 7.45 -1.47 20.32
CA ASN A 43 8.82 -1.34 20.82
C ASN A 43 8.92 -0.93 22.29
N LYS A 44 7.98 -0.11 22.79
CA LYS A 44 7.89 0.22 24.22
C LYS A 44 7.51 -1.01 25.04
N LEU A 45 6.49 -1.76 24.61
CA LEU A 45 6.04 -3.00 25.25
C LEU A 45 7.17 -4.02 25.38
N GLY A 46 7.96 -4.24 24.32
CA GLY A 46 9.10 -5.16 24.35
C GLY A 46 10.25 -4.75 25.28
N LYS A 47 10.31 -3.47 25.70
CA LYS A 47 11.34 -2.94 26.62
C LYS A 47 10.89 -2.92 28.08
N LEU A 48 9.66 -3.33 28.38
CA LEU A 48 9.13 -3.39 29.73
C LEU A 48 9.69 -4.64 30.44
N ASN A 49 10.65 -4.44 31.35
CA ASN A 49 11.30 -5.50 32.14
C ASN A 49 10.43 -6.04 33.31
N TYR A 50 9.11 -6.07 33.19
CA TYR A 50 8.23 -6.49 34.30
C TYR A 50 8.22 -8.01 34.52
N TYR A 51 8.75 -8.80 33.59
CA TYR A 51 8.56 -10.26 33.56
C TYR A 51 9.87 -11.03 33.46
N GLU A 52 10.64 -11.04 34.56
CA GLU A 52 11.96 -11.69 34.61
C GLU A 52 11.91 -13.22 34.82
N ALA A 53 10.75 -13.80 35.17
CA ALA A 53 10.60 -15.26 35.33
C ALA A 53 9.14 -15.76 35.20
N GLY A 54 8.98 -17.07 34.96
CA GLY A 54 7.67 -17.77 34.91
C GLY A 54 6.90 -17.58 33.60
N LYS A 55 5.59 -17.86 33.62
CA LYS A 55 4.67 -17.73 32.45
C LYS A 55 4.68 -16.35 31.78
N ALA A 56 5.16 -15.33 32.49
CA ALA A 56 5.24 -13.98 31.97
C ALA A 56 6.47 -13.75 31.06
N LYS A 57 7.49 -14.61 31.15
CA LYS A 57 8.61 -14.64 30.20
C LYS A 57 8.16 -15.18 28.82
N GLU A 58 7.26 -16.16 28.77
CA GLU A 58 6.64 -16.61 27.51
C GLU A 58 5.89 -15.45 26.82
N ALA A 59 5.24 -14.57 27.59
CA ALA A 59 4.61 -13.38 27.03
C ALA A 59 5.62 -12.42 26.38
N ILE A 60 6.88 -12.40 26.85
CA ILE A 60 7.96 -11.63 26.21
C ILE A 60 8.29 -12.18 24.81
N GLU A 61 8.34 -13.50 24.66
CA GLU A 61 8.65 -14.16 23.37
C GLU A 61 7.57 -13.90 22.31
N VAL A 62 6.29 -13.85 22.72
CA VAL A 62 5.18 -13.49 21.83
C VAL A 62 5.32 -12.07 21.24
N TYR A 63 5.97 -11.13 21.95
CA TYR A 63 6.21 -9.80 21.38
C TYR A 63 7.21 -9.82 20.23
N ALA A 64 8.24 -10.68 20.26
CA ALA A 64 9.19 -10.78 19.16
C ALA A 64 8.50 -11.30 17.88
N GLU A 65 7.64 -12.30 18.02
CA GLU A 65 6.82 -12.82 16.92
C GLU A 65 5.80 -11.78 16.42
N ALA A 66 5.20 -11.01 17.33
CA ALA A 66 4.30 -9.92 16.97
C ALA A 66 5.01 -8.78 16.23
N ASN A 67 6.27 -8.47 16.58
CA ASN A 67 7.09 -7.51 15.85
C ASN A 67 7.33 -7.98 14.41
N GLU A 68 7.71 -9.24 14.22
CA GLU A 68 7.98 -9.81 12.90
C GLU A 68 6.72 -9.74 12.02
N LYS A 69 5.58 -10.17 12.56
CA LYS A 69 4.29 -10.08 11.86
C LYS A 69 3.86 -8.64 11.55
N LEU A 70 4.21 -7.67 12.40
CA LEU A 70 3.94 -6.26 12.13
C LEU A 70 4.79 -5.76 10.96
N MET A 71 6.06 -6.15 10.89
CA MET A 71 6.94 -5.76 9.77
C MET A 71 6.45 -6.38 8.46
N ASP A 72 6.02 -7.64 8.48
CA ASP A 72 5.39 -8.30 7.32
C ASP A 72 4.13 -7.54 6.88
N LEU A 73 3.29 -7.11 7.83
CA LEU A 73 2.08 -6.34 7.54
C LEU A 73 2.43 -4.99 6.89
N TYR A 74 3.40 -4.28 7.47
CA TYR A 74 3.91 -3.02 6.95
C TYR A 74 4.44 -3.17 5.51
N ASP A 75 5.29 -4.16 5.27
CA ASP A 75 5.87 -4.43 3.95
C ASP A 75 4.79 -4.72 2.90
N ASN A 76 3.74 -5.45 3.29
CA ASN A 76 2.60 -5.71 2.41
C ASN A 76 1.84 -4.43 2.03
N TYR A 77 1.60 -3.53 2.98
CA TYR A 77 0.93 -2.25 2.70
C TYR A 77 1.79 -1.33 1.85
N VAL A 78 3.10 -1.25 2.12
CA VAL A 78 4.05 -0.50 1.28
C VAL A 78 4.03 -1.05 -0.14
N ARG A 79 4.11 -2.37 -0.32
CA ARG A 79 4.07 -3.01 -1.64
C ARG A 79 2.76 -2.73 -2.37
N ALA A 80 1.62 -2.81 -1.69
CA ALA A 80 0.33 -2.49 -2.28
C ALA A 80 0.26 -1.02 -2.72
N SER A 81 0.77 -0.10 -1.91
CA SER A 81 0.84 1.33 -2.23
C SER A 81 1.68 1.58 -3.48
N THR A 82 2.85 0.95 -3.59
CA THR A 82 3.71 1.06 -4.78
C THR A 82 2.99 0.61 -6.05
N LEU A 83 2.28 -0.52 -6.01
CA LEU A 83 1.51 -1.01 -7.16
C LEU A 83 0.40 -0.04 -7.56
N VAL A 84 -0.29 0.57 -6.59
CA VAL A 84 -1.32 1.58 -6.86
C VAL A 84 -0.71 2.83 -7.49
N ILE A 85 0.45 3.28 -7.01
CA ILE A 85 1.20 4.39 -7.62
C ILE A 85 1.57 4.08 -9.08
N ASP A 86 2.08 2.88 -9.35
CA ASP A 86 2.45 2.47 -10.71
C ASP A 86 1.24 2.50 -11.66
N ILE A 87 0.07 2.08 -11.18
CA ILE A 87 -1.19 2.16 -11.94
C ILE A 87 -1.56 3.62 -12.21
N LEU A 88 -1.53 4.49 -11.19
CA LEU A 88 -1.85 5.91 -11.35
C LEU A 88 -0.91 6.59 -12.35
N ASN A 89 0.40 6.30 -12.30
CA ASN A 89 1.37 6.79 -13.27
C ASN A 89 1.06 6.30 -14.69
N THR A 90 0.74 5.01 -14.85
CA THR A 90 0.33 4.45 -16.15
C THR A 90 -0.90 5.15 -16.71
N MET A 91 -1.86 5.52 -15.85
CA MET A 91 -3.05 6.26 -16.26
C MET A 91 -2.71 7.68 -16.74
N ILE A 92 -1.79 8.37 -16.05
CA ILE A 92 -1.30 9.70 -16.46
C ILE A 92 -0.61 9.63 -17.83
N GLU A 93 0.31 8.68 -18.00
CA GLU A 93 1.03 8.48 -19.26
C GLU A 93 0.08 8.16 -20.42
N THR A 94 -0.94 7.33 -20.17
CA THR A 94 -1.97 6.99 -21.15
C THR A 94 -2.77 8.21 -21.56
N ASP A 95 -3.23 9.02 -20.59
CA ASP A 95 -3.99 10.24 -20.87
C ASP A 95 -3.15 11.26 -21.67
N GLN A 96 -1.86 11.41 -21.35
CA GLN A 96 -0.95 12.27 -22.11
C GLN A 96 -0.80 11.78 -23.56
N ALA A 97 -0.57 10.48 -23.77
CA ALA A 97 -0.41 9.91 -25.10
C ALA A 97 -1.69 10.06 -25.95
N VAL A 98 -2.87 9.97 -25.33
CA VAL A 98 -4.15 10.22 -26.01
C VAL A 98 -4.28 11.70 -26.39
N ALA A 99 -3.92 12.62 -25.48
CA ALA A 99 -3.96 14.06 -25.76
C ALA A 99 -3.06 14.45 -26.94
N GLU A 100 -1.83 13.95 -26.98
CA GLU A 100 -0.88 14.16 -28.07
C GLU A 100 -1.43 13.66 -29.42
N GLN A 101 -2.07 12.49 -29.43
CA GLN A 101 -2.71 11.94 -30.64
C GLN A 101 -3.89 12.79 -31.11
N ILE A 102 -4.65 13.40 -30.20
CA ILE A 102 -5.76 14.30 -30.56
C ILE A 102 -5.21 15.58 -31.20
N ILE A 103 -4.19 16.20 -30.59
CA ILE A 103 -3.56 17.42 -31.11
C ILE A 103 -3.00 17.17 -32.52
N ALA A 104 -2.26 16.08 -32.72
CA ALA A 104 -1.71 15.71 -34.02
C ALA A 104 -2.78 15.53 -35.12
N LYS A 105 -4.00 15.12 -34.75
CA LYS A 105 -5.13 15.00 -35.69
C LYS A 105 -5.85 16.32 -35.97
N LEU A 106 -5.69 17.32 -35.11
CA LEU A 106 -6.30 18.65 -35.26
C LEU A 106 -5.39 19.62 -36.03
N GLU A 107 -4.08 19.37 -36.09
CA GLU A 107 -3.10 20.17 -36.85
C GLU A 107 -3.03 19.78 -38.35
N VAL A 108 -4.04 19.07 -38.88
CA VAL A 108 -4.23 18.73 -40.31
C VAL A 108 -5.34 19.56 -40.92
#